data_AF-A0A4R1JN69-F1
#
_entry.id   AF-A0A4R1JN69-F1
#
_cell.length_a   1.000
_cell.length_b   1.000
_cell.length_c   1.000
_cell.angle_alpha   90.00
_cell.angle_beta   90.00
_cell.angle_gamma   90.00
#
_symmetry.space_group_name_H-M   'P 1'
#
loop_
_entity.id
_entity.type
_entity.pdbx_description
1 polymer ?
#
loop_
_entity_poly.entity_id
_entity_poly.type
_entity_poly.pdbx_seq_one_letter_code
_entity_poly.pdbx_strand_id
1 'polypeptide(L)'
;MIFENQILNYFDSNLIKRDLNFILNETLTKEEIVIISEIGLPNNILDFHFTNDISLLSPSEIVIGKTHSENNIILNLESRNITKNNLNCFLAKSLKHLVLQLYTYDHLWKNVIPNKHFGDYREDYNFKKYAKFLETELLEIDPDLLKNDNAYFWGSLIEDIEFGIVG
;
A
#
# COMPACT_ATOMS: atom_id res chain seq x y z
N MET A 1 -17.36 -1.56 3.41
CA MET A 1 -17.85 -1.30 4.78
C MET A 1 -17.12 -2.10 5.87
N ILE A 2 -17.12 -3.44 5.89
CA ILE A 2 -16.45 -4.20 7.00
C ILE A 2 -14.91 -4.03 6.97
N PHE A 3 -14.30 -4.20 5.80
CA PHE A 3 -12.84 -4.08 5.63
C PHE A 3 -12.34 -2.63 5.85
N GLU A 4 -13.15 -1.63 5.44
CA GLU A 4 -12.85 -0.20 5.65
C GLU A 4 -12.84 0.18 7.15
N ASN A 5 -13.77 -0.36 7.95
CA ASN A 5 -13.78 -0.14 9.40
C ASN A 5 -12.59 -0.81 10.10
N GLN A 6 -12.10 -1.95 9.60
CA GLN A 6 -10.91 -2.61 10.15
C GLN A 6 -9.64 -1.80 9.90
N ILE A 7 -9.51 -1.17 8.72
CA ILE A 7 -8.39 -0.31 8.36
C ILE A 7 -8.38 0.98 9.17
N LEU A 8 -9.55 1.62 9.30
CA LEU A 8 -9.71 2.81 10.12
C LEU A 8 -9.31 2.52 11.57
N ASN A 9 -9.81 1.43 12.17
CA ASN A 9 -9.46 1.06 13.54
C ASN A 9 -7.99 0.70 13.71
N TYR A 10 -7.37 0.09 12.70
CA TYR A 10 -5.98 -0.35 12.78
C TYR A 10 -4.98 0.79 12.65
N PHE A 11 -5.23 1.70 11.70
CA PHE A 11 -4.35 2.85 11.50
C PHE A 11 -4.80 4.09 12.25
N ASP A 12 -5.86 4.07 13.06
CA ASP A 12 -6.46 5.29 13.66
C ASP A 12 -5.44 6.20 14.35
N SER A 13 -4.39 5.62 14.94
CA SER A 13 -3.28 6.36 15.58
C SER A 13 -2.20 6.90 14.62
N ASN A 14 -2.13 6.40 13.38
CA ASN A 14 -1.09 6.65 12.39
C ASN A 14 -1.59 7.21 11.05
N LEU A 15 -2.91 7.33 10.84
CA LEU A 15 -3.48 8.00 9.67
C LEU A 15 -3.36 9.51 9.81
N ILE A 16 -2.74 10.13 8.82
CA ILE A 16 -2.64 11.58 8.70
C ILE A 16 -3.58 12.04 7.60
N LYS A 17 -4.52 12.90 7.97
CA LYS A 17 -5.40 13.60 7.03
C LYS A 17 -4.63 14.73 6.38
N ARG A 18 -4.79 14.89 5.07
CA ARG A 18 -4.04 15.90 4.30
C ARG A 18 -5.00 16.85 3.61
N ASP A 19 -4.66 18.12 3.71
CA ASP A 19 -5.42 19.17 3.03
C ASP A 19 -5.14 19.11 1.53
N LEU A 20 -6.21 19.23 0.74
CA LEU A 20 -6.15 19.28 -0.71
C LEU A 20 -6.41 20.71 -1.17
N ASN A 21 -5.49 21.24 -1.98
CA ASN A 21 -5.73 22.51 -2.64
C ASN A 21 -6.87 22.39 -3.67
N PHE A 22 -7.37 23.54 -4.14
CA PHE A 22 -8.50 23.59 -5.07
C PHE A 22 -8.26 22.78 -6.36
N ILE A 23 -7.06 22.89 -6.95
CA ILE A 23 -6.71 22.20 -8.20
C ILE A 23 -6.75 20.68 -8.01
N LEU A 24 -6.24 20.18 -6.88
CA LEU A 24 -6.28 18.75 -6.56
C LEU A 24 -7.72 18.25 -6.33
N ASN A 25 -8.55 19.04 -5.66
CA ASN A 25 -9.96 18.70 -5.46
C ASN A 25 -10.76 18.60 -6.77
N GLU A 26 -10.37 19.33 -7.82
CA GLU A 26 -11.02 19.24 -9.14
C GLU A 26 -10.53 18.06 -9.99
N THR A 27 -9.34 17.52 -9.69
CA THR A 27 -8.67 16.50 -10.52
C THR A 27 -8.77 15.09 -9.94
N LEU A 28 -8.90 14.98 -8.62
CA LEU A 28 -9.10 13.73 -7.90
C LEU A 28 -10.55 13.27 -7.98
N THR A 29 -10.74 11.96 -7.94
CA THR A 29 -12.06 11.36 -7.77
C THR A 29 -12.54 11.56 -6.33
N LYS A 30 -13.86 11.45 -6.12
CA LYS A 30 -14.43 11.51 -4.76
C LYS A 30 -13.84 10.47 -3.81
N GLU A 31 -13.58 9.25 -4.29
CA GLU A 31 -12.99 8.20 -3.46
C GLU A 31 -11.57 8.57 -3.01
N GLU A 32 -10.75 9.13 -3.91
CA GLU A 32 -9.40 9.59 -3.59
C GLU A 32 -9.40 10.76 -2.59
N ILE A 33 -10.31 11.72 -2.78
CA ILE A 33 -10.47 12.86 -1.86
C ILE A 33 -10.82 12.35 -0.45
N VAL A 34 -11.78 11.43 -0.33
CA VAL A 34 -12.18 10.85 0.96
C VAL A 34 -11.01 10.11 1.60
N ILE A 35 -10.26 9.30 0.84
CA ILE A 35 -9.09 8.59 1.37
C ILE A 35 -8.04 9.57 1.89
N ILE A 36 -7.75 10.65 1.17
CA ILE A 36 -6.67 11.57 1.53
C ILE A 36 -7.06 12.50 2.69
N SER A 37 -8.27 13.08 2.62
CA SER A 37 -8.67 14.20 3.49
C SER A 37 -9.57 13.80 4.65
N GLU A 38 -10.30 12.69 4.56
CA GLU A 38 -11.24 12.27 5.59
C GLU A 38 -10.75 11.05 6.39
N ILE A 39 -10.29 10.02 5.67
CA ILE A 39 -9.71 8.79 6.24
C ILE A 39 -8.26 9.05 6.65
N GLY A 40 -7.45 9.59 5.73
CA GLY A 40 -6.02 9.81 5.87
C GLY A 40 -5.19 8.67 5.26
N LEU A 41 -3.92 8.98 4.99
CA LEU A 41 -2.90 7.99 4.61
C LEU A 41 -1.92 7.82 5.78
N PRO A 42 -1.34 6.62 5.99
CA PRO A 42 -0.32 6.44 7.02
C PRO A 42 0.85 7.42 6.81
N ASN A 43 1.51 7.85 7.87
CA ASN A 43 2.70 8.70 7.74
C ASN A 43 3.82 7.96 6.99
N ASN A 44 4.09 6.73 7.44
CA ASN A 44 5.04 5.82 6.84
C ASN A 44 4.59 4.36 7.01
N ILE A 45 4.95 3.53 6.04
CA ILE A 45 4.72 2.08 6.02
C ILE A 45 5.63 1.46 4.97
N LEU A 46 6.21 0.29 5.24
CA LEU A 46 7.32 -0.24 4.43
C LEU A 46 8.43 0.82 4.29
N ASP A 47 8.90 1.05 3.07
CA ASP A 47 9.83 2.11 2.71
C ASP A 47 9.15 3.42 2.28
N PHE A 48 7.81 3.50 2.35
CA PHE A 48 7.04 4.65 1.88
C PHE A 48 6.83 5.69 2.99
N HIS A 49 6.97 6.95 2.60
CA HIS A 49 6.75 8.16 3.39
C HIS A 49 5.75 9.03 2.64
N PHE A 50 4.51 9.07 3.09
CA PHE A 50 3.47 9.84 2.40
C PHE A 50 3.62 11.33 2.75
N THR A 51 3.75 12.18 1.74
CA THR A 51 4.02 13.61 1.93
C THR A 51 2.81 14.31 2.53
N ASN A 52 3.01 15.25 3.46
CA ASN A 52 1.92 16.09 3.95
C ASN A 52 1.40 17.02 2.84
N ASP A 53 2.33 17.55 2.04
CA ASP A 53 2.02 18.44 0.93
C ASP A 53 1.91 17.63 -0.35
N ILE A 54 0.69 17.19 -0.66
CA ILE A 54 0.40 16.52 -1.94
C ILE A 54 0.46 17.59 -3.05
N SER A 55 1.23 17.31 -4.09
CA SER A 55 1.49 18.27 -5.17
C SER A 55 1.44 17.61 -6.54
N LEU A 56 1.08 18.40 -7.56
CA LEU A 56 1.22 17.97 -8.96
C LEU A 56 2.71 17.90 -9.32
N LEU A 57 3.12 16.78 -9.91
CA LEU A 57 4.40 16.64 -10.60
C LEU A 57 4.26 17.14 -12.05
N SER A 58 3.14 16.80 -12.67
CA SER A 58 2.77 17.15 -14.04
C SER A 58 1.23 17.25 -14.14
N PRO A 59 0.65 17.70 -15.26
CA PRO A 59 -0.81 17.81 -15.40
C PRO A 59 -1.56 16.49 -15.19
N SER A 60 -0.89 15.34 -15.35
CA SER A 60 -1.49 14.00 -15.22
C SER A 60 -0.90 13.21 -14.05
N GLU A 61 -0.09 13.81 -13.18
CA GLU A 61 0.62 13.09 -12.12
C GLU A 61 0.66 13.87 -10.81
N ILE A 62 0.30 13.19 -9.72
CA ILE A 62 0.34 13.72 -8.36
C ILE A 62 1.38 12.94 -7.56
N VAL A 63 2.26 13.64 -6.85
CA VAL A 63 3.13 13.02 -5.84
C VAL A 63 2.35 12.88 -4.55
N ILE A 64 2.14 11.63 -4.12
CA ILE A 64 1.46 11.30 -2.86
C ILE A 64 2.43 10.87 -1.75
N GLY A 65 3.68 10.59 -2.11
CA GLY A 65 4.71 10.20 -1.15
C GLY A 65 6.05 9.99 -1.80
N LYS A 66 7.00 9.51 -1.00
CA LYS A 66 8.34 9.13 -1.44
C LYS A 66 8.82 7.84 -0.77
N THR A 67 9.81 7.19 -1.35
CA THR A 67 10.57 6.14 -0.66
C THR A 67 11.69 6.71 0.19
N HIS A 68 12.29 5.89 1.06
CA HIS A 68 13.57 6.21 1.71
C HIS A 68 14.70 6.59 0.75
N SER A 69 14.67 6.06 -0.47
CA SER A 69 15.61 6.37 -1.56
C SER A 69 15.21 7.61 -2.36
N GLU A 70 14.30 8.44 -1.84
CA GLU A 70 13.81 9.69 -2.45
C GLU A 70 13.09 9.50 -3.79
N ASN A 71 12.61 8.29 -4.10
CA ASN A 71 11.79 8.07 -5.29
C ASN A 71 10.35 8.50 -5.03
N ASN A 72 9.74 9.23 -5.96
CA ASN A 72 8.34 9.62 -5.84
C ASN A 72 7.40 8.40 -5.94
N ILE A 73 6.37 8.41 -5.11
CA ILE A 73 5.15 7.61 -5.22
C ILE A 73 4.12 8.48 -5.93
N ILE A 74 3.72 8.06 -7.13
CA ILE A 74 2.96 8.87 -8.06
C ILE A 74 1.57 8.25 -8.26
N LEU A 75 0.53 9.07 -8.14
CA LEU A 75 -0.82 8.77 -8.63
C LEU A 75 -0.97 9.37 -10.03
N ASN A 76 -1.15 8.50 -11.03
CA ASN A 76 -1.42 8.93 -12.39
C ASN A 76 -2.92 9.23 -12.55
N LEU A 77 -3.27 10.45 -12.97
CA LEU A 77 -4.64 10.94 -13.06
C LEU A 77 -5.45 10.37 -14.24
N GLU A 78 -4.78 9.79 -15.24
CA GLU A 78 -5.46 9.19 -16.40
C GLU A 78 -5.80 7.73 -16.13
N SER A 79 -4.81 6.93 -15.75
CA SER A 79 -4.94 5.50 -15.46
C SER A 79 -5.41 5.19 -14.04
N ARG A 80 -5.24 6.13 -13.10
CA ARG A 80 -5.42 5.95 -11.65
C ARG A 80 -4.44 4.99 -10.99
N ASN A 81 -3.49 4.44 -11.74
CA ASN A 81 -2.44 3.60 -11.19
C ASN A 81 -1.53 4.40 -10.26
N ILE A 82 -1.07 3.72 -9.21
CA ILE A 82 0.01 4.17 -8.35
C ILE A 82 1.30 3.53 -8.82
N THR A 83 2.32 4.35 -9.07
CA THR A 83 3.64 3.89 -9.49
C THR A 83 4.75 4.46 -8.60
N LYS A 84 5.90 3.81 -8.68
CA LYS A 84 7.16 4.22 -8.06
C LYS A 84 8.18 4.47 -9.15
N ASN A 85 8.86 5.63 -9.11
CA ASN A 85 9.98 5.99 -9.99
C ASN A 85 9.61 6.19 -11.50
N ASN A 86 10.54 6.73 -12.29
CA ASN A 86 10.44 6.94 -13.75
C ASN A 86 10.32 5.64 -14.57
N LEU A 87 10.63 4.49 -13.96
CA LEU A 87 10.50 3.17 -14.60
C LEU A 87 9.06 2.64 -14.55
N ASN A 88 8.11 3.41 -14.00
CA ASN A 88 6.72 3.00 -13.85
C ASN A 88 6.59 1.66 -13.12
N CYS A 89 7.33 1.46 -12.02
CA CYS A 89 7.12 0.30 -11.16
C CYS A 89 5.70 0.37 -10.62
N PHE A 90 4.85 -0.56 -11.03
CA PHE A 90 3.47 -0.63 -10.61
C PHE A 90 3.41 -1.00 -9.12
N LEU A 91 2.64 -0.23 -8.36
CA LEU A 91 2.36 -0.55 -6.97
C LEU A 91 0.89 -0.98 -6.80
N ALA A 92 -0.04 -0.25 -7.41
CA ALA A 92 -1.46 -0.54 -7.27
C ALA A 92 -2.27 0.07 -8.42
N LYS A 93 -3.46 -0.48 -8.71
CA LYS A 93 -4.35 0.07 -9.74
C LYS A 93 -5.19 1.28 -9.29
N SER A 94 -5.21 1.57 -7.99
CA SER A 94 -5.75 2.83 -7.45
C SER A 94 -5.22 3.11 -6.05
N LEU A 95 -5.44 4.33 -5.56
CA LEU A 95 -5.08 4.72 -4.20
C LEU A 95 -5.71 3.80 -3.14
N LYS A 96 -6.97 3.41 -3.35
CA LYS A 96 -7.66 2.45 -2.49
C LYS A 96 -6.92 1.12 -2.42
N HIS A 97 -6.57 0.55 -3.57
CA HIS A 97 -5.86 -0.73 -3.61
C HIS A 97 -4.50 -0.62 -2.92
N LEU A 98 -3.78 0.48 -3.11
CA LEU A 98 -2.51 0.72 -2.41
C LEU A 98 -2.70 0.67 -0.90
N VAL A 99 -3.67 1.41 -0.36
CA VAL A 99 -3.94 1.45 1.08
C VAL A 99 -4.32 0.07 1.61
N LEU A 100 -5.18 -0.68 0.89
CA LEU A 100 -5.58 -2.04 1.26
C LEU A 100 -4.40 -3.02 1.27
N GLN A 101 -3.53 -2.95 0.25
CA GLN A 101 -2.36 -3.82 0.12
C GLN A 101 -1.32 -3.54 1.20
N LEU A 102 -1.03 -2.25 1.44
CA LEU A 102 -0.12 -1.82 2.51
C LEU A 102 -0.64 -2.26 3.89
N TYR A 103 -1.94 -2.05 4.14
CA TYR A 103 -2.59 -2.55 5.36
C TYR A 103 -2.39 -4.05 5.55
N THR A 104 -2.67 -4.83 4.50
CA THR A 104 -2.60 -6.30 4.54
C THR A 104 -1.19 -6.76 4.90
N TYR A 105 -0.17 -6.13 4.30
CA TYR A 105 1.21 -6.40 4.61
C TYR A 105 1.57 -6.05 6.07
N ASP A 106 1.22 -4.86 6.55
CA ASP A 106 1.55 -4.45 7.92
C ASP A 106 0.79 -5.27 8.96
N HIS A 107 -0.46 -5.61 8.68
CA HIS A 107 -1.30 -6.44 9.53
C HIS A 107 -0.71 -7.85 9.71
N LEU A 108 -0.17 -8.43 8.64
CA LEU A 108 0.54 -9.71 8.71
C LEU A 108 1.66 -9.66 9.76
N TRP A 109 2.53 -8.66 9.67
CA TRP A 109 3.72 -8.54 10.52
C TRP A 109 3.40 -8.16 11.97
N LYS A 110 2.45 -7.25 12.18
CA LYS A 110 2.16 -6.74 13.53
C LYS A 110 1.11 -7.54 14.28
N ASN A 111 0.30 -8.35 13.59
CA ASN A 111 -0.80 -9.07 14.23
C ASN A 111 -0.83 -10.55 13.88
N VAL A 112 -0.84 -10.93 12.61
CA VAL A 112 -1.04 -12.34 12.22
C VAL A 112 0.14 -13.23 12.65
N ILE A 113 1.38 -12.78 12.39
CA ILE A 113 2.60 -13.49 12.79
C ILE A 113 2.78 -13.49 14.33
N PRO A 114 2.69 -12.36 15.05
CA PRO A 114 2.84 -12.35 16.51
C PRO A 114 1.79 -13.18 17.25
N ASN A 115 0.56 -13.26 16.72
CA ASN A 115 -0.49 -14.11 17.28
C ASN A 115 -0.36 -15.58 16.89
N LYS A 116 0.72 -15.96 16.18
CA LYS A 116 1.03 -17.35 15.80
C LYS A 116 -0.12 -18.05 15.11
N HIS A 117 -0.82 -17.37 14.20
CA HIS A 117 -2.02 -17.92 13.53
C HIS A 117 -1.76 -19.30 12.90
N PHE A 118 -0.56 -19.53 12.37
CA PHE A 118 -0.14 -20.81 11.80
C PHE A 118 0.94 -21.54 12.63
N GLY A 119 1.20 -21.08 13.86
CA GLY A 119 2.36 -21.47 14.67
C GLY A 119 3.50 -20.44 14.62
N ASP A 120 4.59 -20.74 15.31
CA ASP A 120 5.78 -19.90 15.34
C ASP A 120 6.39 -19.74 13.94
N TYR A 121 6.74 -18.51 13.57
CA TYR A 121 7.12 -18.12 12.20
C TYR A 121 8.24 -18.99 11.61
N ARG A 122 9.27 -19.29 12.41
CA ARG A 122 10.46 -20.04 11.99
C ARG A 122 10.32 -21.55 12.13
N GLU A 123 9.33 -22.02 12.86
CA GLU A 123 9.13 -23.45 13.11
C GLU A 123 8.36 -24.09 11.96
N ASP A 124 8.63 -25.37 11.70
CA ASP A 124 7.87 -26.20 10.75
C ASP A 124 7.60 -25.56 9.38
N TYR A 125 8.50 -24.69 8.92
CA TYR A 125 8.36 -23.91 7.69
C TYR A 125 7.06 -23.07 7.64
N ASN A 126 6.55 -22.62 8.80
CA ASN A 126 5.32 -21.84 8.91
C ASN A 126 5.40 -20.51 8.15
N PHE A 127 6.59 -19.93 7.94
CA PHE A 127 6.81 -18.77 7.08
C PHE A 127 6.21 -18.93 5.68
N LYS A 128 6.19 -20.14 5.10
CA LYS A 128 5.53 -20.42 3.81
C LYS A 128 4.02 -20.27 3.88
N LYS A 129 3.41 -20.63 5.03
CA LYS A 129 1.97 -20.45 5.25
C LYS A 129 1.62 -18.97 5.37
N TYR A 130 2.46 -18.18 6.05
CA TYR A 130 2.30 -16.72 6.12
C TYR A 130 2.51 -16.05 4.76
N ALA A 131 3.48 -16.49 3.95
CA ALA A 131 3.68 -15.98 2.58
C ALA A 131 2.44 -16.25 1.71
N LYS A 132 1.93 -17.49 1.72
CA LYS A 132 0.72 -17.86 0.99
C LYS A 132 -0.53 -17.13 1.48
N PHE A 133 -0.63 -16.89 2.78
CA PHE A 133 -1.69 -16.06 3.35
C PHE A 133 -1.63 -14.64 2.79
N LEU A 134 -0.46 -13.99 2.82
CA LEU A 134 -0.28 -12.66 2.24
C LEU A 134 -0.65 -12.61 0.76
N GLU A 135 -0.13 -13.55 -0.04
CA GLU A 135 -0.42 -13.66 -1.47
C GLU A 135 -1.93 -13.77 -1.71
N THR A 136 -2.63 -14.61 -0.94
CA THR A 136 -4.08 -14.80 -1.07
C THR A 136 -4.83 -13.51 -0.79
N GLU A 137 -4.56 -12.84 0.34
CA GLU A 137 -5.23 -11.59 0.72
C GLU A 137 -4.96 -10.47 -0.31
N LEU A 138 -3.73 -10.37 -0.82
CA LEU A 138 -3.37 -9.39 -1.84
C LEU A 138 -4.11 -9.63 -3.17
N LEU A 139 -4.29 -10.90 -3.57
CA LEU A 139 -5.03 -11.27 -4.78
C LEU A 139 -6.54 -11.17 -4.61
N GLU A 140 -7.08 -11.27 -3.39
CA GLU A 140 -8.48 -10.92 -3.12
C GLU A 140 -8.74 -9.42 -3.30
N ILE A 141 -7.77 -8.57 -2.92
CA ILE A 141 -7.82 -7.13 -3.16
C ILE A 141 -7.70 -6.80 -4.66
N ASP A 142 -6.73 -7.41 -5.35
CA ASP A 142 -6.50 -7.22 -6.78
C ASP A 142 -6.07 -8.53 -7.47
N PRO A 143 -7.00 -9.23 -8.16
CA PRO A 143 -6.71 -10.51 -8.81
C PRO A 143 -5.63 -10.46 -9.90
N ASP A 144 -5.36 -9.28 -10.44
CA ASP A 144 -4.35 -9.06 -11.48
C ASP A 144 -3.05 -8.42 -10.93
N LEU A 145 -2.92 -8.28 -9.60
CA LEU A 145 -1.77 -7.62 -8.95
C LEU A 145 -0.43 -8.14 -9.46
N LEU A 146 -0.20 -9.45 -9.33
CA LEU A 146 1.07 -10.08 -9.70
C LEU A 146 1.31 -10.10 -11.22
N LYS A 147 0.25 -10.00 -12.03
CA LYS A 147 0.38 -9.87 -13.49
C LYS A 147 0.85 -8.46 -13.88
N ASN A 148 0.42 -7.45 -13.11
CA ASN A 148 0.73 -6.05 -13.34
C ASN A 148 2.02 -5.59 -12.63
N ASP A 149 2.54 -6.40 -11.70
CA ASP A 149 3.77 -6.16 -10.93
C ASP A 149 5.04 -6.29 -11.79
N ASN A 150 5.16 -5.41 -12.77
CA ASN A 150 6.20 -5.38 -13.79
C ASN A 150 7.63 -5.27 -13.24
N ALA A 151 7.80 -4.69 -12.06
CA ALA A 151 9.07 -4.53 -11.38
C ALA A 151 9.27 -5.52 -10.23
N TYR A 152 8.35 -6.48 -10.08
CA TYR A 152 8.40 -7.54 -9.06
C TYR A 152 8.48 -7.03 -7.62
N PHE A 153 7.78 -5.92 -7.32
CA PHE A 153 7.75 -5.33 -5.99
C PHE A 153 6.97 -6.19 -4.99
N TRP A 154 5.72 -6.53 -5.28
CA TRP A 154 4.92 -7.39 -4.40
C TRP A 154 5.40 -8.84 -4.45
N GLY A 155 5.82 -9.30 -5.63
CA GLY A 155 6.41 -10.62 -5.81
C GLY A 155 7.61 -10.83 -4.89
N SER A 156 8.56 -9.88 -4.86
CA SER A 156 9.73 -9.98 -3.99
C SER A 156 9.38 -9.96 -2.51
N LEU A 157 8.43 -9.13 -2.07
CA LEU A 157 7.98 -9.12 -0.67
C LEU A 157 7.36 -10.45 -0.23
N ILE A 158 6.60 -11.11 -1.10
CA ILE A 158 6.02 -12.44 -0.82
C ILE A 158 7.13 -13.49 -0.78
N GLU A 159 8.04 -13.47 -1.75
CA GLU A 159 9.15 -14.41 -1.87
C GLU A 159 10.12 -14.30 -0.68
N ASP A 160 10.41 -13.09 -0.21
CA ASP A 160 11.21 -12.85 1.01
C ASP A 160 10.59 -13.58 2.21
N ILE A 161 9.27 -13.48 2.40
CA ILE A 161 8.57 -14.22 3.47
C ILE A 161 8.60 -15.73 3.21
N GLU A 162 8.47 -16.17 1.96
CA GLU A 162 8.54 -17.59 1.60
C GLU A 162 9.92 -18.20 1.89
N PHE A 163 11.00 -17.42 1.83
CA PHE A 163 12.33 -17.84 2.25
C PHE A 163 12.61 -17.65 3.75
N GLY A 164 11.63 -17.14 4.50
CA GLY A 164 11.78 -16.80 5.90
C GLY A 164 12.73 -15.63 6.11
N ILE A 165 12.86 -14.71 5.17
CA ILE A 165 13.58 -13.46 5.39
C ILE A 165 12.71 -12.57 6.30
N VAL A 166 13.33 -11.96 7.31
CA VAL A 166 12.62 -11.01 8.19
C VAL A 166 12.59 -9.67 7.48
N GLY A 167 11.41 -9.06 7.39
CA GLY A 167 11.24 -7.67 6.94
C GLY A 167 11.83 -6.66 7.91
#